data_AF-A0A944MJC7-F1
#
_entry.id   AF-A0A944MJC7-F1
#
_cell.length_a   1.000
_cell.length_b   1.000
_cell.length_c   1.000
_cell.angle_alpha   90.00
_cell.angle_beta   90.00
_cell.angle_gamma   90.00
#
_symmetry.space_group_name_H-M   'P 1'
#
loop_
_entity.id
_entity.type
_entity.pdbx_description
1 polymer ?
#
loop_
_entity_poly.entity_id
_entity_poly.type
_entity_poly.pdbx_seq_one_letter_code
_entity_poly.pdbx_strand_id
1 'polypeptide(L)'
;MMVEYIRIAAYLGAGISVGIGAVTTGIGSGIIAGEGAKAIVTQPKANESIFRTMLIGQAAAQTAGIFALVVSMLLIYGGFDVAEGGWFKVAALLSAGVAIGIGSIGPSIGAGYSGGEACKSIARMPKHSNAIMGNMLIGQALSQTSAIFALVVSLLLLYSVPNPEEGISIGRLIFKSVAFLGAGLSIGFGTIGPGAGIGYVAGRANNMIGRFPDEKASIMRTMFVGAAVSESTAIYSLVVAFLLIFAV
;
A
#
# COMPACT_ATOMS: atom_id res chain seq x y z
N MET A 1 -24.12 21.43 -13.13
CA MET A 1 -22.78 21.42 -13.74
C MET A 1 -21.64 21.17 -12.76
N MET A 2 -21.30 22.09 -11.83
CA MET A 2 -20.13 21.89 -10.96
C MET A 2 -20.23 20.65 -10.05
N VAL A 3 -21.39 20.45 -9.42
CA VAL A 3 -21.67 19.25 -8.59
C VAL A 3 -21.51 17.96 -9.39
N GLU A 4 -21.89 17.96 -10.67
CA GLU A 4 -21.76 16.79 -11.54
C GLU A 4 -20.29 16.47 -11.81
N TYR A 5 -19.44 17.47 -12.06
CA TYR A 5 -18.00 17.24 -12.22
C TYR A 5 -17.34 16.71 -10.94
N ILE A 6 -17.74 17.20 -9.77
CA ILE A 6 -17.26 16.71 -8.47
C ILE A 6 -17.67 15.24 -8.30
N ARG A 7 -18.93 14.89 -8.59
CA ARG A 7 -19.41 13.49 -8.55
C ARG A 7 -18.67 12.59 -9.54
N ILE A 8 -18.45 13.05 -10.77
CA ILE A 8 -17.69 12.31 -11.79
C ILE A 8 -16.29 11.99 -11.26
N ALA A 9 -15.58 13.00 -10.73
CA ALA A 9 -14.25 12.79 -10.16
C ALA A 9 -14.27 11.85 -8.94
N ALA A 10 -15.28 11.98 -8.07
CA ALA A 10 -15.42 11.11 -6.91
C ALA A 10 -15.63 9.64 -7.31
N TYR A 11 -16.55 9.38 -8.25
CA TYR A 11 -16.84 8.02 -8.71
C TYR A 11 -15.70 7.43 -9.54
N LEU A 12 -15.03 8.24 -10.35
CA LEU A 12 -13.85 7.80 -11.08
C LEU A 12 -12.70 7.48 -10.12
N GLY A 13 -12.44 8.35 -9.14
CA GLY A 13 -11.47 8.12 -8.08
C GLY A 13 -11.78 6.86 -7.27
N ALA A 14 -13.06 6.64 -6.94
CA ALA A 14 -13.51 5.44 -6.22
C ALA A 14 -13.22 4.17 -7.01
N GLY A 15 -13.58 4.15 -8.31
CA GLY A 15 -13.31 3.04 -9.20
C GLY A 15 -11.82 2.76 -9.37
N ILE A 16 -11.00 3.79 -9.54
CA ILE A 16 -9.53 3.66 -9.64
C ILE A 16 -8.95 3.08 -8.34
N SER A 17 -9.37 3.62 -7.20
CA SER A 17 -8.92 3.18 -5.86
C SER A 17 -9.14 1.69 -5.68
N VAL A 18 -10.41 1.25 -5.67
CA VAL A 18 -10.74 -0.15 -5.38
C VAL A 18 -10.31 -1.09 -6.51
N GLY A 19 -10.36 -0.64 -7.77
CA GLY A 19 -9.94 -1.44 -8.92
C GLY A 19 -8.46 -1.82 -8.85
N ILE A 20 -7.58 -0.85 -8.67
CA ILE A 20 -6.14 -1.12 -8.56
C ILE A 20 -5.84 -1.87 -7.25
N GLY A 21 -6.46 -1.46 -6.14
CA GLY A 21 -6.27 -2.12 -4.84
C GLY A 21 -6.67 -3.60 -4.83
N ALA A 22 -7.78 -3.95 -5.50
CA ALA A 22 -8.24 -5.34 -5.60
C ALA A 22 -7.31 -6.19 -6.48
N VAL A 23 -6.85 -5.65 -7.61
CA VAL A 23 -5.91 -6.36 -8.51
C VAL A 23 -4.61 -6.71 -7.79
N THR A 24 -4.03 -5.73 -7.09
CA THR A 24 -2.71 -5.87 -6.48
C THR A 24 -2.74 -6.78 -5.25
N THR A 25 -3.74 -6.64 -4.39
CA THR A 25 -3.93 -7.54 -3.23
C THR A 25 -4.29 -8.96 -3.66
N GLY A 26 -5.03 -9.12 -4.76
CA GLY A 26 -5.31 -10.41 -5.38
C GLY A 26 -4.02 -11.10 -5.85
N ILE A 27 -3.14 -10.38 -6.54
CA ILE A 27 -1.82 -10.88 -6.96
C ILE A 27 -0.98 -11.26 -5.74
N GLY A 28 -0.85 -10.38 -4.76
CA GLY A 28 -0.06 -10.63 -3.55
C GLY A 28 -0.54 -11.86 -2.78
N SER A 29 -1.85 -11.98 -2.57
CA SER A 29 -2.46 -13.14 -1.88
C SER A 29 -2.34 -14.43 -2.69
N GLY A 30 -2.41 -14.33 -4.02
CA GLY A 30 -2.22 -15.45 -4.95
C GLY A 30 -0.79 -15.99 -4.93
N ILE A 31 0.22 -15.12 -4.82
CA ILE A 31 1.62 -15.53 -4.67
C ILE A 31 1.81 -16.36 -3.38
N ILE A 32 1.26 -15.89 -2.26
CA ILE A 32 1.33 -16.59 -0.97
C ILE A 32 0.64 -17.95 -1.08
N ALA A 33 -0.55 -18.01 -1.68
CA ALA A 33 -1.29 -19.25 -1.89
C ALA A 33 -0.52 -20.24 -2.77
N GLY A 34 0.03 -19.78 -3.89
CA GLY A 34 0.76 -20.62 -4.84
C GLY A 34 2.00 -21.25 -4.24
N GLU A 35 2.81 -20.46 -3.52
CA GLU A 35 3.98 -20.99 -2.81
C GLU A 35 3.59 -21.83 -1.58
N GLY A 36 2.48 -21.49 -0.91
CA GLY A 36 1.89 -22.30 0.17
C GLY A 36 1.47 -23.69 -0.30
N ALA A 37 0.77 -23.78 -1.42
CA ALA A 37 0.33 -25.05 -2.01
C ALA A 37 1.53 -25.93 -2.39
N LYS A 38 2.55 -25.36 -3.06
CA LYS A 38 3.81 -26.07 -3.36
C LYS A 38 4.50 -26.54 -2.08
N ALA A 39 4.60 -25.67 -1.08
CA ALA A 39 5.26 -25.95 0.20
C ALA A 39 4.58 -27.14 0.92
N ILE A 40 3.25 -27.19 0.95
CA ILE A 40 2.48 -28.30 1.55
C ILE A 40 2.82 -29.64 0.88
N VAL A 41 2.87 -29.68 -0.45
CA VAL A 41 3.20 -30.92 -1.17
C VAL A 41 4.64 -31.35 -0.90
N THR A 42 5.58 -30.42 -0.83
CA THR A 42 6.99 -30.73 -0.52
C THR A 42 7.21 -31.16 0.93
N GLN A 43 6.33 -30.78 1.86
CA GLN A 43 6.41 -31.14 3.27
C GLN A 43 5.01 -31.36 3.88
N PRO A 44 4.37 -32.52 3.63
CA PRO A 44 3.00 -32.77 4.09
C PRO A 44 2.87 -32.79 5.63
N LYS A 45 3.93 -33.17 6.34
CA LYS A 45 3.96 -33.18 7.81
C LYS A 45 3.89 -31.78 8.42
N ALA A 46 4.22 -30.73 7.66
CA ALA A 46 4.15 -29.35 8.10
C ALA A 46 2.90 -28.61 7.61
N ASN A 47 1.92 -29.33 7.02
CA ASN A 47 0.73 -28.76 6.39
C ASN A 47 0.03 -27.72 7.27
N GLU A 48 -0.26 -28.05 8.53
CA GLU A 48 -0.95 -27.14 9.45
C GLU A 48 -0.18 -25.82 9.64
N SER A 49 1.14 -25.90 9.86
CA SER A 49 1.97 -24.71 10.05
C SER A 49 2.10 -23.85 8.79
N ILE A 50 2.17 -24.47 7.61
CA ILE A 50 2.24 -23.77 6.33
C ILE A 50 0.90 -23.13 6.02
N PHE A 51 -0.20 -23.89 6.14
CA PHE A 51 -1.54 -23.40 5.89
C PHE A 51 -1.92 -22.24 6.81
N ARG A 52 -1.60 -22.34 8.10
CA ARG A 52 -1.78 -21.23 9.05
C ARG A 52 -0.97 -20.00 8.65
N THR A 53 0.30 -20.18 8.30
CA THR A 53 1.17 -19.07 7.88
C THR A 53 0.67 -18.41 6.59
N MET A 54 0.21 -19.22 5.64
CA MET A 54 -0.39 -18.77 4.39
C MET A 54 -1.61 -17.87 4.64
N LEU A 55 -2.57 -18.33 5.44
CA LEU A 55 -3.77 -17.54 5.76
C LEU A 55 -3.45 -16.23 6.48
N ILE A 56 -2.53 -16.29 7.47
CA ILE A 56 -2.09 -15.10 8.19
C ILE A 56 -1.39 -14.11 7.24
N GLY A 57 -0.51 -14.61 6.38
CA GLY A 57 0.20 -13.80 5.40
C GLY A 57 -0.75 -13.15 4.38
N GLN A 58 -1.79 -13.88 3.95
CA GLN A 58 -2.84 -13.35 3.06
C GLN A 58 -3.68 -12.27 3.75
N ALA A 59 -4.08 -12.48 5.00
CA ALA A 59 -4.83 -11.49 5.76
C ALA A 59 -4.04 -10.17 5.89
N ALA A 60 -2.73 -10.26 6.19
CA ALA A 60 -1.85 -9.10 6.26
C ALA A 60 -1.62 -8.44 4.89
N ALA A 61 -1.52 -9.21 3.81
CA ALA A 61 -1.35 -8.67 2.45
C ALA A 61 -2.60 -7.93 1.93
N GLN A 62 -3.80 -8.30 2.41
CA GLN A 62 -5.06 -7.69 2.01
C GLN A 62 -5.32 -6.29 2.59
N THR A 63 -4.58 -5.85 3.60
CA THR A 63 -4.84 -4.57 4.28
C THR A 63 -4.80 -3.36 3.33
N ALA A 64 -3.89 -3.35 2.35
CA ALA A 64 -3.82 -2.29 1.34
C ALA A 64 -5.09 -2.22 0.46
N GLY A 65 -5.70 -3.37 0.16
CA GLY A 65 -6.97 -3.46 -0.56
C GLY A 65 -8.14 -2.98 0.29
N ILE A 66 -8.10 -3.25 1.60
CA ILE A 66 -9.07 -2.69 2.56
C ILE A 66 -8.95 -1.16 2.61
N PHE A 67 -7.73 -0.61 2.63
CA PHE A 67 -7.54 0.84 2.58
C PHE A 67 -8.12 1.46 1.31
N ALA A 68 -7.87 0.85 0.15
CA ALA A 68 -8.44 1.28 -1.13
C ALA A 68 -9.97 1.17 -1.16
N LEU A 69 -10.54 0.11 -0.57
CA LEU A 69 -11.98 -0.04 -0.41
C LEU A 69 -12.57 1.05 0.48
N VAL A 70 -11.93 1.34 1.62
CA VAL A 70 -12.39 2.41 2.53
C VAL A 70 -12.39 3.75 1.82
N VAL A 71 -11.31 4.12 1.13
CA VAL A 71 -11.28 5.38 0.36
C VAL A 71 -12.33 5.40 -0.75
N SER A 72 -12.56 4.28 -1.44
CA SER A 72 -13.63 4.17 -2.43
C SER A 72 -15.01 4.41 -1.80
N MET A 73 -15.27 3.84 -0.62
CA MET A 73 -16.53 4.05 0.09
C MET A 73 -16.68 5.49 0.57
N LEU A 74 -15.60 6.13 1.05
CA LEU A 74 -15.60 7.54 1.41
C LEU A 74 -15.84 8.43 0.19
N LEU A 75 -15.29 8.11 -0.97
CA LEU A 75 -15.54 8.87 -2.21
C LEU A 75 -16.99 8.78 -2.68
N ILE A 76 -17.63 7.62 -2.50
CA ILE A 76 -19.04 7.40 -2.90
C ILE A 76 -20.02 8.00 -1.88
N TYR A 77 -19.77 7.79 -0.58
CA TYR A 77 -20.73 8.09 0.49
C TYR A 77 -20.30 9.22 1.43
N GLY A 78 -19.14 9.83 1.22
CA GLY A 78 -18.57 10.87 2.08
C GLY A 78 -19.23 12.24 1.99
N GLY A 79 -20.35 12.37 1.28
CA GLY A 79 -21.15 13.60 1.24
C GLY A 79 -20.52 14.72 0.40
N PHE A 80 -19.84 14.39 -0.70
CA PHE A 80 -19.22 15.37 -1.60
C PHE A 80 -20.20 15.99 -2.62
N ASP A 81 -21.50 15.94 -2.34
CA ASP A 81 -22.60 16.36 -3.22
C ASP A 81 -22.86 17.88 -3.23
N VAL A 82 -21.89 18.68 -2.83
CA VAL A 82 -21.99 20.13 -2.71
C VAL A 82 -21.17 20.81 -3.79
N ALA A 83 -21.66 21.94 -4.31
CA ALA A 83 -20.95 22.74 -5.31
C ALA A 83 -19.70 23.43 -4.71
N GLU A 84 -19.63 23.50 -3.38
CA GLU A 84 -18.51 24.07 -2.63
C GLU A 84 -17.21 23.30 -2.87
N GLY A 85 -16.15 24.05 -3.19
CA GLY A 85 -14.82 23.53 -3.49
C GLY A 85 -14.45 23.54 -4.97
N GLY A 86 -15.44 23.62 -5.87
CA GLY A 86 -15.21 23.78 -7.31
C GLY A 86 -14.17 22.82 -7.90
N TRP A 87 -13.31 23.33 -8.77
CA TRP A 87 -12.27 22.55 -9.44
C TRP A 87 -11.15 22.04 -8.51
N PHE A 88 -10.99 22.61 -7.32
CA PHE A 88 -10.03 22.09 -6.33
C PHE A 88 -10.50 20.73 -5.84
N LYS A 89 -11.79 20.61 -5.55
CA LYS A 89 -12.40 19.38 -5.09
C LYS A 89 -12.43 18.31 -6.17
N VAL A 90 -12.74 18.66 -7.42
CA VAL A 90 -12.64 17.74 -8.57
C VAL A 90 -11.25 17.10 -8.63
N ALA A 91 -10.20 17.92 -8.61
CA ALA A 91 -8.83 17.44 -8.65
C ALA A 91 -8.48 16.58 -7.43
N ALA A 92 -8.84 17.04 -6.23
CA ALA A 92 -8.52 16.37 -4.98
C ALA A 92 -9.18 15.00 -4.84
N LEU A 93 -10.48 14.87 -5.17
CA LEU A 93 -11.21 13.60 -5.05
C LEU A 93 -10.68 12.55 -6.03
N LEU A 94 -10.39 12.94 -7.27
CA LEU A 94 -9.75 12.05 -8.24
C LEU A 94 -8.35 11.64 -7.76
N SER A 95 -7.57 12.62 -7.29
CA SER A 95 -6.20 12.40 -6.78
C SER A 95 -6.16 11.48 -5.57
N ALA A 96 -7.11 11.59 -4.65
CA ALA A 96 -7.23 10.73 -3.48
C ALA A 96 -7.37 9.26 -3.88
N GLY A 97 -8.25 8.96 -4.84
CA GLY A 97 -8.43 7.60 -5.35
C GLY A 97 -7.18 7.06 -6.05
N VAL A 98 -6.50 7.89 -6.84
CA VAL A 98 -5.23 7.54 -7.51
C VAL A 98 -4.13 7.26 -6.48
N ALA A 99 -4.01 8.08 -5.43
CA ALA A 99 -2.98 7.99 -4.41
C ALA A 99 -2.98 6.62 -3.73
N ILE A 100 -4.11 6.20 -3.16
CA ILE A 100 -4.21 4.90 -2.50
C ILE A 100 -4.25 3.73 -3.49
N GLY A 101 -4.90 3.91 -4.64
CA GLY A 101 -5.00 2.87 -5.67
C GLY A 101 -3.61 2.45 -6.13
N ILE A 102 -2.83 3.39 -6.69
CA ILE A 102 -1.46 3.12 -7.13
C ILE A 102 -0.56 2.81 -5.93
N GLY A 103 -0.75 3.51 -4.82
CA GLY A 103 0.10 3.36 -3.64
C GLY A 103 0.00 2.00 -2.95
N SER A 104 -1.02 1.21 -3.26
CA SER A 104 -1.18 -0.18 -2.79
C SER A 104 -0.32 -1.20 -3.56
N ILE A 105 0.13 -0.89 -4.78
CA ILE A 105 0.79 -1.86 -5.70
C ILE A 105 2.03 -2.47 -5.07
N GLY A 106 2.98 -1.62 -4.66
CA GLY A 106 4.25 -2.07 -4.08
C GLY A 106 4.06 -2.91 -2.83
N PRO A 107 3.35 -2.39 -1.81
CA PRO A 107 3.10 -3.10 -0.56
C PRO A 107 2.42 -4.46 -0.74
N SER A 108 1.44 -4.58 -1.64
CA SER A 108 0.77 -5.87 -1.90
C SER A 108 1.69 -6.89 -2.54
N ILE A 109 2.49 -6.50 -3.53
CA ILE A 109 3.46 -7.40 -4.19
C ILE A 109 4.56 -7.80 -3.20
N GLY A 110 5.08 -6.84 -2.45
CA GLY A 110 6.10 -7.06 -1.43
C GLY A 110 5.63 -8.01 -0.32
N ALA A 111 4.45 -7.76 0.24
CA ALA A 111 3.84 -8.62 1.24
C ALA A 111 3.57 -10.03 0.71
N GLY A 112 3.18 -10.14 -0.57
CA GLY A 112 3.00 -11.40 -1.29
C GLY A 112 4.29 -12.23 -1.36
N TYR A 113 5.40 -11.60 -1.76
CA TYR A 113 6.70 -12.25 -1.83
C TYR A 113 7.21 -12.70 -0.45
N SER A 114 7.10 -11.83 0.57
CA SER A 114 7.48 -12.15 1.95
C SER A 114 6.73 -13.38 2.46
N GLY A 115 5.39 -13.42 2.26
CA GLY A 115 4.55 -14.54 2.68
C GLY A 115 4.82 -15.83 1.92
N GLY A 116 5.05 -15.76 0.61
CA GLY A 116 5.40 -16.93 -0.20
C GLY A 116 6.74 -17.55 0.22
N GLU A 117 7.78 -16.74 0.42
CA GLU A 117 9.07 -17.23 0.90
C GLU A 117 9.00 -17.71 2.36
N ALA A 118 8.09 -17.20 3.19
CA ALA A 118 7.83 -17.75 4.51
C ALA A 118 7.28 -19.18 4.42
N CYS A 119 6.23 -19.42 3.64
CA CYS A 119 5.66 -20.76 3.42
C CYS A 119 6.73 -21.76 2.95
N LYS A 120 7.54 -21.36 1.96
CA LYS A 120 8.64 -22.17 1.42
C LYS A 120 9.73 -22.45 2.44
N SER A 121 10.03 -21.49 3.31
CA SER A 121 11.04 -21.65 4.36
C SER A 121 10.54 -22.58 5.47
N ILE A 122 9.26 -22.52 5.81
CA ILE A 122 8.62 -23.43 6.78
C ILE A 122 8.65 -24.87 6.26
N ALA A 123 8.42 -25.11 4.97
CA ALA A 123 8.55 -26.46 4.40
C ALA A 123 9.95 -27.05 4.56
N ARG A 124 11.01 -26.23 4.48
CA ARG A 124 12.39 -26.65 4.72
C ARG A 124 12.69 -26.86 6.20
N MET A 125 12.21 -25.97 7.06
CA MET A 125 12.51 -25.97 8.49
C MET A 125 11.26 -25.82 9.38
N PRO A 126 10.40 -26.85 9.48
CA PRO A 126 9.10 -26.74 10.17
C PRO A 126 9.23 -26.40 11.66
N LYS A 127 10.31 -26.84 12.31
CA LYS A 127 10.58 -26.60 13.74
C LYS A 127 10.73 -25.11 14.08
N HIS A 128 11.10 -24.28 13.11
CA HIS A 128 11.26 -22.83 13.30
C HIS A 128 10.11 -22.02 12.67
N SER A 129 8.95 -22.65 12.43
CA SER A 129 7.79 -22.01 11.80
C SER A 129 7.35 -20.72 12.49
N ASN A 130 7.29 -20.69 13.83
CA ASN A 130 6.92 -19.49 14.57
C ASN A 130 7.92 -18.34 14.38
N ALA A 131 9.22 -18.64 14.28
CA ALA A 131 10.24 -17.62 14.05
C ALA A 131 10.17 -17.05 12.63
N ILE A 132 9.92 -17.90 11.64
CA ILE A 132 9.74 -17.50 10.24
C ILE A 132 8.45 -16.68 10.08
N MET A 133 7.34 -17.14 10.65
CA MET A 133 6.06 -16.42 10.65
C MET A 133 6.19 -15.05 11.34
N GLY A 134 6.91 -14.98 12.46
CA GLY A 134 7.19 -13.71 13.13
C GLY A 134 7.97 -12.74 12.24
N ASN A 135 8.99 -13.22 11.54
CA ASN A 135 9.73 -12.37 10.59
C ASN A 135 8.89 -11.94 9.39
N MET A 136 8.09 -12.86 8.83
CA MET A 136 7.13 -12.55 7.76
C MET A 136 6.21 -11.39 8.17
N LEU A 137 5.61 -11.45 9.36
CA LEU A 137 4.71 -10.42 9.87
C LEU A 137 5.42 -9.08 10.05
N ILE A 138 6.64 -9.07 10.60
CA ILE A 138 7.46 -7.85 10.71
C ILE A 138 7.71 -7.25 9.33
N GLY A 139 8.16 -8.07 8.37
CA GLY A 139 8.44 -7.64 7.01
C GLY A 139 7.21 -7.11 6.26
N GLN A 140 6.07 -7.79 6.41
CA GLN A 140 4.79 -7.34 5.86
C GLN A 140 4.34 -6.03 6.53
N ALA A 141 4.49 -5.88 7.85
CA ALA A 141 4.15 -4.65 8.54
C ALA A 141 4.99 -3.46 8.03
N LEU A 142 6.29 -3.65 7.86
CA LEU A 142 7.18 -2.63 7.28
C LEU A 142 6.78 -2.29 5.83
N SER A 143 6.55 -3.30 5.00
CA SER A 143 6.14 -3.12 3.60
C SER A 143 4.80 -2.36 3.47
N GLN A 144 3.89 -2.54 4.43
CA GLN A 144 2.59 -1.86 4.44
C GLN A 144 2.64 -0.40 4.90
N THR A 145 3.74 0.08 5.49
CA THR A 145 3.85 1.51 5.88
C THR A 145 3.71 2.45 4.68
N SER A 146 4.27 2.06 3.55
CA SER A 146 4.09 2.70 2.25
C SER A 146 2.61 2.83 1.83
N ALA A 147 1.77 1.80 2.05
CA ALA A 147 0.33 1.90 1.80
C ALA A 147 -0.35 2.87 2.78
N ILE A 148 0.12 2.92 4.03
CA ILE A 148 -0.39 3.85 5.04
C ILE A 148 -0.06 5.30 4.63
N PHE A 149 1.13 5.59 4.09
CA PHE A 149 1.46 6.93 3.61
C PHE A 149 0.55 7.38 2.47
N ALA A 150 0.28 6.49 1.51
CA ALA A 150 -0.67 6.75 0.43
C ALA A 150 -2.10 6.98 0.97
N LEU A 151 -2.52 6.19 1.97
CA LEU A 151 -3.81 6.37 2.64
C LEU A 151 -3.89 7.74 3.34
N VAL A 152 -2.86 8.12 4.09
CA VAL A 152 -2.82 9.42 4.80
C VAL A 152 -2.96 10.57 3.80
N VAL A 153 -2.18 10.58 2.72
CA VAL A 153 -2.29 11.62 1.68
C VAL A 153 -3.67 11.61 1.03
N SER A 154 -4.23 10.42 0.74
CA SER A 154 -5.59 10.30 0.23
C SER A 154 -6.61 10.95 1.18
N LEU A 155 -6.54 10.67 2.48
CA LEU A 155 -7.46 11.27 3.47
C LEU A 155 -7.28 12.79 3.58
N LEU A 156 -6.04 13.29 3.50
CA LEU A 156 -5.77 14.72 3.49
C LEU A 156 -6.36 15.40 2.25
N LEU A 157 -6.27 14.77 1.07
CA LEU A 157 -6.89 15.29 -0.15
C LEU A 157 -8.43 15.33 -0.04
N LEU A 158 -9.04 14.34 0.63
CA LEU A 158 -10.49 14.30 0.83
C LEU A 158 -10.99 15.42 1.77
N TYR A 159 -10.23 15.74 2.82
CA TYR A 159 -10.76 16.54 3.94
C TYR A 159 -10.01 17.84 4.24
N SER A 160 -8.80 18.04 3.70
CA SER A 160 -7.95 19.20 4.01
C SER A 160 -7.81 20.19 2.86
N VAL A 161 -8.47 19.96 1.71
CA VAL A 161 -8.42 20.87 0.57
C VAL A 161 -9.38 22.05 0.79
N PRO A 162 -8.87 23.30 0.78
CA PRO A 162 -9.69 24.48 1.03
C PRO A 162 -10.61 24.79 -0.16
N ASN A 163 -11.68 25.53 0.10
CA ASN A 163 -12.52 26.08 -0.95
C ASN A 163 -11.80 27.25 -1.67
N PRO A 164 -11.98 27.40 -2.99
CA PRO A 164 -11.42 28.53 -3.73
C PRO A 164 -12.06 29.86 -3.27
N GLU A 165 -11.24 30.90 -3.13
CA GLU A 165 -11.70 32.26 -2.83
C GLU A 165 -12.55 32.85 -3.97
N GLU A 166 -13.52 33.69 -3.63
CA GLU A 166 -14.33 34.42 -4.61
C GLU A 166 -13.44 35.37 -5.43
N GLY A 167 -13.54 35.31 -6.77
CA GLY A 167 -12.75 36.16 -7.67
C GLY A 167 -11.33 35.65 -7.95
N ILE A 168 -11.00 34.40 -7.60
CA ILE A 168 -9.71 33.79 -7.93
C ILE A 168 -9.42 33.80 -9.44
N SER A 169 -8.18 34.12 -9.82
CA SER A 169 -7.76 34.05 -11.22
C SER A 169 -7.78 32.61 -11.74
N ILE A 170 -8.14 32.42 -13.02
CA ILE A 170 -8.13 31.11 -13.68
C ILE A 170 -6.75 30.44 -13.56
N GLY A 171 -5.67 31.23 -13.67
CA GLY A 171 -4.31 30.73 -13.51
C GLY A 171 -4.05 30.11 -12.14
N ARG A 172 -4.47 30.79 -11.06
CA ARG A 172 -4.33 30.25 -9.69
C ARG A 172 -5.22 29.03 -9.46
N LEU A 173 -6.39 29.01 -10.10
CA LEU A 173 -7.29 27.88 -10.03
C LEU A 173 -6.66 26.60 -10.63
N ILE A 174 -6.13 26.71 -11.85
CA ILE A 174 -5.45 25.58 -12.51
C ILE A 174 -4.23 25.15 -11.70
N PHE A 175 -3.43 26.10 -11.23
CA PHE A 175 -2.21 25.84 -10.47
C PHE A 175 -2.46 24.96 -9.23
N LYS A 176 -3.44 25.33 -8.39
CA LYS A 176 -3.80 24.57 -7.17
C LYS A 176 -4.42 23.21 -7.51
N SER A 177 -5.32 23.13 -8.49
CA SER A 177 -5.90 21.85 -8.92
C SER A 177 -4.83 20.87 -9.40
N VAL A 178 -3.87 21.33 -10.20
CA VAL A 178 -2.76 20.49 -10.68
C VAL A 178 -1.83 20.10 -9.53
N ALA A 179 -1.60 20.98 -8.55
CA ALA A 179 -0.83 20.63 -7.35
C ALA A 179 -1.48 19.48 -6.56
N PHE A 180 -2.79 19.52 -6.35
CA PHE A 180 -3.52 18.42 -5.68
C PHE A 180 -3.45 17.10 -6.45
N LEU A 181 -3.54 17.12 -7.78
CA LEU A 181 -3.31 15.93 -8.61
C LEU A 181 -1.86 15.42 -8.48
N GLY A 182 -0.89 16.34 -8.52
CA GLY A 182 0.52 16.03 -8.35
C GLY A 182 0.83 15.39 -7.00
N ALA A 183 0.13 15.79 -5.93
CA ALA A 183 0.31 15.22 -4.60
C ALA A 183 -0.05 13.72 -4.56
N GLY A 184 -1.20 13.35 -5.11
CA GLY A 184 -1.63 11.95 -5.18
C GLY A 184 -0.77 11.10 -6.10
N LEU A 185 -0.33 11.65 -7.23
CA LEU A 185 0.61 10.97 -8.14
C LEU A 185 1.97 10.75 -7.48
N SER A 186 2.52 11.77 -6.81
CA SER A 186 3.80 11.70 -6.11
C SER A 186 3.84 10.55 -5.11
N ILE A 187 2.86 10.49 -4.21
CA ILE A 187 2.81 9.42 -3.19
C ILE A 187 2.44 8.07 -3.80
N GLY A 188 1.47 8.03 -4.73
CA GLY A 188 0.98 6.79 -5.32
C GLY A 188 2.09 6.02 -6.03
N PHE A 189 2.86 6.69 -6.88
CA PHE A 189 4.01 6.08 -7.53
C PHE A 189 5.21 5.90 -6.58
N GLY A 190 5.40 6.84 -5.65
CA GLY A 190 6.50 6.84 -4.71
C GLY A 190 6.57 5.64 -3.77
N THR A 191 5.42 5.03 -3.47
CA THR A 191 5.32 3.91 -2.53
C THR A 191 5.44 2.54 -3.21
N ILE A 192 5.43 2.47 -4.55
CA ILE A 192 5.58 1.21 -5.29
C ILE A 192 6.94 0.55 -5.00
N GLY A 193 8.02 1.33 -5.15
CA GLY A 193 9.39 0.84 -4.98
C GLY A 193 9.64 0.34 -3.56
N PRO A 194 9.43 1.16 -2.52
CA PRO A 194 9.66 0.78 -1.14
C PRO A 194 8.80 -0.39 -0.67
N GLY A 195 7.50 -0.36 -0.98
CA GLY A 195 6.59 -1.44 -0.62
C GLY A 195 7.06 -2.79 -1.18
N ALA A 196 7.47 -2.84 -2.45
CA ALA A 196 8.00 -4.04 -3.09
C ALA A 196 9.39 -4.43 -2.56
N GLY A 197 10.30 -3.46 -2.42
CA GLY A 197 11.67 -3.65 -1.97
C GLY A 197 11.77 -4.18 -0.55
N ILE A 198 10.96 -3.66 0.37
CA ILE A 198 10.91 -4.12 1.76
C ILE A 198 10.37 -5.55 1.83
N GLY A 199 9.32 -5.85 1.06
CA GLY A 199 8.80 -7.19 0.94
C GLY A 199 9.83 -8.19 0.39
N TYR A 200 10.63 -7.76 -0.58
CA TYR A 200 11.76 -8.56 -1.10
C TYR A 200 12.80 -8.83 -0.01
N VAL A 201 13.26 -7.81 0.70
CA VAL A 201 14.24 -7.93 1.79
C VAL A 201 13.71 -8.84 2.90
N ALA A 202 12.43 -8.71 3.26
CA ALA A 202 11.77 -9.58 4.22
C ALA A 202 11.66 -11.04 3.76
N GLY A 203 11.30 -11.28 2.50
CA GLY A 203 11.25 -12.64 1.93
C GLY A 203 12.63 -13.29 1.90
N ARG A 204 13.69 -12.52 1.58
CA ARG A 204 15.07 -13.00 1.67
C ARG A 204 15.49 -13.31 3.10
N ALA A 205 15.07 -12.49 4.06
CA ALA A 205 15.27 -12.77 5.48
C ALA A 205 14.55 -14.06 5.93
N ASN A 206 13.30 -14.28 5.49
CA ASN A 206 12.58 -15.54 5.73
C ASN A 206 13.35 -16.75 5.19
N ASN A 207 13.86 -16.65 3.96
CA ASN A 207 14.66 -17.69 3.32
C ASN A 207 15.92 -18.02 4.13
N MET A 208 16.62 -16.99 4.65
CA MET A 208 17.83 -17.18 5.44
C MET A 208 17.54 -17.72 6.84
N ILE A 209 16.50 -17.23 7.53
CA ILE A 209 16.10 -17.76 8.85
C ILE A 209 15.73 -19.25 8.75
N GLY A 210 15.11 -19.67 7.63
CA GLY A 210 14.84 -21.08 7.38
C GLY A 210 16.09 -21.95 7.13
N ARG A 211 17.23 -21.35 6.76
CA ARG A 211 18.50 -22.06 6.51
C ARG A 211 19.45 -22.00 7.71
N PHE A 212 19.49 -20.85 8.38
CA PHE A 212 20.41 -20.50 9.46
C PHE A 212 19.61 -19.90 10.62
N PRO A 213 18.79 -20.69 11.34
CA PRO A 213 17.93 -20.19 12.40
C PRO A 213 18.69 -19.57 13.57
N ASP A 214 19.91 -20.04 13.84
CA ASP A 214 20.78 -19.53 14.91
C ASP A 214 21.32 -18.11 14.60
N GLU A 215 21.41 -17.75 13.31
CA GLU A 215 21.87 -16.43 12.84
C GLU A 215 20.75 -15.39 12.71
N LYS A 216 19.56 -15.69 13.27
CA LYS A 216 18.37 -14.83 13.15
C LYS A 216 18.66 -13.38 13.52
N ALA A 217 19.38 -13.13 14.61
CA ALA A 217 19.65 -11.76 15.06
C ALA A 217 20.42 -10.92 14.02
N SER A 218 21.42 -11.52 13.37
CA SER A 218 22.22 -10.89 12.32
C SER A 218 21.38 -10.64 11.05
N ILE A 219 20.57 -11.63 10.67
CA ILE A 219 19.66 -11.53 9.51
C ILE A 219 18.64 -10.42 9.73
N MET A 220 18.00 -10.36 10.91
CA MET A 220 17.01 -9.33 11.24
C MET A 220 17.64 -7.93 11.20
N ARG A 221 18.84 -7.75 11.75
CA ARG A 221 19.54 -6.45 11.72
C ARG A 221 19.75 -5.99 10.28
N THR A 222 20.22 -6.89 9.43
CA THR A 222 20.42 -6.59 8.00
C THR A 222 19.11 -6.28 7.29
N MET A 223 18.04 -7.03 7.60
CA MET A 223 16.70 -6.80 7.07
C MET A 223 16.20 -5.39 7.42
N PHE A 224 16.31 -4.97 8.69
CA PHE A 224 15.86 -3.64 9.13
C PHE A 224 16.65 -2.51 8.48
N VAL A 225 17.97 -2.65 8.34
CA VAL A 225 18.79 -1.64 7.66
C VAL A 225 18.38 -1.53 6.19
N GLY A 226 18.23 -2.66 5.49
CA GLY A 226 17.78 -2.67 4.09
C GLY A 226 16.38 -2.08 3.92
N ALA A 227 15.46 -2.42 4.83
CA ALA A 227 14.10 -1.89 4.81
C ALA A 227 14.07 -0.38 5.08
N ALA A 228 14.82 0.11 6.06
CA ALA A 228 14.89 1.54 6.39
C ALA A 228 15.45 2.38 5.23
N VAL A 229 16.51 1.89 4.57
CA VAL A 229 17.08 2.56 3.39
C VAL A 229 16.07 2.55 2.24
N SER A 230 15.38 1.43 2.03
CA SER A 230 14.34 1.33 1.00
C SER A 230 13.16 2.27 1.26
N GLU A 231 12.75 2.47 2.52
CA GLU A 231 11.61 3.34 2.87
C GLU A 231 11.88 4.82 2.56
N SER A 232 13.13 5.26 2.56
CA SER A 232 13.50 6.67 2.37
C SER A 232 12.89 7.30 1.12
N THR A 233 12.74 6.55 0.03
CA THR A 233 12.17 7.11 -1.21
C THR A 233 10.66 7.36 -1.10
N ALA A 234 9.93 6.57 -0.31
CA ALA A 234 8.51 6.86 -0.01
C ALA A 234 8.38 8.12 0.85
N ILE A 235 9.32 8.35 1.77
CA ILE A 235 9.36 9.58 2.58
C ILE A 235 9.58 10.80 1.69
N TYR A 236 10.44 10.74 0.68
CA TYR A 236 10.63 11.85 -0.26
C TYR A 236 9.32 12.19 -0.99
N SER A 237 8.62 11.17 -1.50
CA SER A 237 7.33 11.33 -2.16
C SER A 237 6.24 11.87 -1.23
N LEU A 238 6.24 11.44 0.03
CA LEU A 238 5.32 11.92 1.08
C LEU A 238 5.56 13.41 1.38
N VAL A 239 6.82 13.82 1.55
CA VAL A 239 7.18 15.22 1.78
C VAL A 239 6.73 16.09 0.60
N VAL A 240 6.99 15.66 -0.64
CA VAL A 240 6.54 16.38 -1.83
C VAL A 240 5.01 16.48 -1.88
N ALA A 241 4.29 15.40 -1.56
CA ALA A 241 2.83 15.42 -1.50
C ALA A 241 2.31 16.42 -0.46
N PHE A 242 2.92 16.48 0.72
CA PHE A 242 2.55 17.46 1.76
C PHE A 242 2.82 18.90 1.32
N LEU A 243 3.97 19.16 0.68
CA LEU A 243 4.28 20.49 0.14
C LEU A 243 3.26 20.91 -0.92
N LEU A 244 2.86 20.00 -1.82
CA LEU A 244 1.86 20.28 -2.85
C LEU A 244 0.45 20.53 -2.28
N ILE A 245 0.10 19.92 -1.15
CA ILE A 245 -1.20 20.12 -0.50
C ILE A 245 -1.22 21.43 0.31
N PHE A 246 -0.17 21.71 1.07
CA PHE A 246 -0.21 22.75 2.12
C PHE A 246 0.65 23.98 1.84
N ALA A 247 1.75 23.85 1.10
CA ALA A 247 2.73 24.93 0.95
C ALA A 247 2.62 25.70 -0.38
N VAL A 248 1.96 25.10 -1.39
CA VAL A 248 1.89 25.61 -2.77
C VAL A 248 0.51 26.11 -3.09
#